data_AF-A0A3L6SD72-F1
#
_entry.id   AF-A0A3L6SD72-F1
#
_cell.length_a   1.000
_cell.length_b   1.000
_cell.length_c   1.000
_cell.angle_alpha   90.00
_cell.angle_beta   90.00
_cell.angle_gamma   90.00
#
_symmetry.space_group_name_H-M   'P 1'
#
loop_
_entity.id
_entity.type
_entity.pdbx_description
1 polymer ?
#
loop_
_entity_poly.entity_id
_entity_poly.type
_entity_poly.pdbx_seq_one_letter_code
_entity_poly.pdbx_strand_id
1 'polypeptide(L)'
;MVRGGSRRSNTVKTMQPPGATTSGAENSALEFGTEKSEVYSTNMTQAMGAVLTYRHELGMNYNFIRPDLIVGSCLQSPLDVDKLRKIGVKTVFCLQQDSDLEYFGVDIRAIQDYSQKFKDIEHCRAEIRDFDAFDLRLRLPAVVSKLHKLVNCNGGVTYIHCTAGLGRAPAVALAYMFWILGYSLNEGHQLLQSKRACFPKLEAIKLATADILTGLSKNTITLKWEDDSCSSVEISGLDIGWGQRIPLTYDKEKGAWFLEKELPEGRYEYKYIVDGKWLCNEHENITKPNADGHVNNYVQVSRDGTSDEEKELRERLTGPNPDLTDEERLMVREYLEQYVDAEH
;
A
#
# COMPACT_ATOMS: atom_id res chain seq x y z
N MET A 1 -63.13 28.50 40.74
CA MET A 1 -62.88 28.86 42.16
C MET A 1 -62.44 27.59 42.88
N VAL A 2 -61.14 27.43 43.19
CA VAL A 2 -60.53 27.69 44.53
C VAL A 2 -61.05 26.65 45.55
N ARG A 3 -60.28 25.80 46.23
CA ARG A 3 -58.83 25.72 46.54
C ARG A 3 -58.52 24.28 46.99
N GLY A 4 -57.44 23.70 46.49
CA GLY A 4 -56.72 22.61 47.15
C GLY A 4 -55.44 23.17 47.75
N GLY A 5 -55.16 22.87 49.02
CA GLY A 5 -53.89 23.17 49.65
C GLY A 5 -53.43 21.97 50.46
N SER A 6 -52.21 21.49 50.21
CA SER A 6 -51.32 21.01 51.27
C SER A 6 -49.87 20.86 50.77
N ARG A 7 -49.01 21.69 51.37
CA ARG A 7 -47.65 21.46 51.88
C ARG A 7 -46.53 20.89 50.97
N ARG A 8 -45.65 21.84 50.62
CA ARG A 8 -44.16 21.86 50.65
C ARG A 8 -43.39 20.55 50.88
N SER A 9 -42.44 20.30 49.98
CA SER A 9 -41.16 19.63 50.26
C SER A 9 -40.02 20.46 49.67
N ASN A 10 -38.94 20.60 50.43
CA ASN A 10 -37.73 21.37 50.12
C ASN A 10 -36.85 20.63 49.13
N THR A 11 -36.39 21.29 48.06
CA THR A 11 -35.26 20.83 47.24
C THR A 11 -34.08 21.78 47.39
N VAL A 12 -32.99 21.20 47.87
CA VAL A 12 -31.66 21.79 48.03
C VAL A 12 -31.10 22.12 46.64
N LYS A 13 -30.69 23.37 46.43
CA LYS A 13 -29.88 23.79 45.26
C LYS A 13 -28.46 23.31 45.47
N THR A 14 -28.04 22.27 44.76
CA THR A 14 -26.63 21.92 44.57
C THR A 14 -26.04 22.81 43.48
N MET A 15 -24.96 23.52 43.84
CA MET A 15 -24.12 24.30 42.92
C MET A 15 -23.37 23.35 41.98
N GLN A 16 -23.43 23.64 40.67
CA GLN A 16 -22.56 23.00 39.67
C GLN A 16 -21.12 23.53 39.82
N PRO A 17 -20.09 22.67 39.72
CA PRO A 17 -18.71 23.13 39.57
C PRO A 17 -18.47 23.65 38.14
N PRO A 18 -17.49 24.54 37.92
CA PRO A 18 -17.23 25.15 36.62
C PRO A 18 -16.79 24.11 35.59
N GLY A 19 -17.36 24.21 34.39
CA GLY A 19 -17.10 23.30 33.28
C GLY A 19 -15.64 23.26 32.85
N ALA A 20 -15.15 22.05 32.63
CA ALA A 20 -13.99 21.81 31.78
C ALA A 20 -14.42 22.03 30.32
N THR A 21 -14.02 23.16 29.75
CA THR A 21 -14.08 23.42 28.30
C THR A 21 -12.95 22.66 27.61
N THR A 22 -13.13 21.36 27.38
CA THR A 22 -12.26 20.55 26.48
C THR A 22 -13.02 19.67 25.49
N SER A 23 -14.34 19.54 25.60
CA SER A 23 -15.13 18.61 24.77
C SER A 23 -15.26 19.00 23.29
N GLY A 24 -15.14 20.28 22.94
CA GLY A 24 -15.28 20.74 21.56
C GLY A 24 -14.09 20.35 20.67
N ALA A 25 -12.87 20.46 21.19
CA ALA A 25 -11.65 20.19 20.42
C ALA A 25 -11.45 18.68 20.22
N GLU A 26 -11.68 17.87 21.26
CA GLU A 26 -11.56 16.41 21.18
C GLU A 26 -12.59 15.80 20.23
N ASN A 27 -13.86 16.24 20.30
CA ASN A 27 -14.89 15.78 19.36
C ASN A 27 -14.58 16.21 17.93
N SER A 28 -14.12 17.45 17.71
CA SER A 28 -13.76 17.91 16.36
C SER A 28 -12.56 17.16 15.76
N ALA A 29 -11.58 16.79 16.57
CA ALA A 29 -10.42 16.01 16.13
C ALA A 29 -10.80 14.55 15.81
N LEU A 30 -11.71 13.97 16.61
CA LEU A 30 -12.28 12.63 16.37
C LEU A 30 -13.13 12.60 15.09
N GLU A 31 -14.00 13.59 14.89
CA GLU A 31 -14.81 13.72 13.67
C GLU A 31 -13.93 13.90 12.43
N PHE A 32 -12.93 14.79 12.48
CA PHE A 32 -12.00 15.02 11.37
C PHE A 32 -11.12 13.79 11.06
N GLY A 33 -10.68 13.07 12.10
CA GLY A 33 -9.96 11.80 11.94
C GLY A 33 -10.81 10.72 11.27
N THR A 34 -12.10 10.66 11.63
CA THR A 34 -13.06 9.70 11.04
C THR A 34 -13.29 10.00 9.56
N GLU A 35 -13.45 11.27 9.17
CA GLU A 35 -13.61 11.68 7.77
C GLU A 35 -12.38 11.30 6.92
N LYS A 36 -11.16 11.57 7.41
CA LYS A 36 -9.92 11.17 6.72
C LYS A 36 -9.81 9.66 6.54
N SER A 37 -10.19 8.89 7.55
CA SER A 37 -10.24 7.42 7.53
C SER A 37 -11.23 6.89 6.49
N GLU A 38 -12.41 7.52 6.36
CA GLU A 38 -13.42 7.17 5.35
C GLU A 38 -12.90 7.42 3.94
N VAL A 39 -12.38 8.62 3.67
CA VAL A 39 -11.80 8.97 2.35
C VAL A 39 -10.68 8.01 1.97
N TYR A 40 -9.77 7.72 2.91
CA TYR A 40 -8.69 6.75 2.68
C TYR A 40 -9.23 5.34 2.39
N SER A 41 -10.25 4.89 3.13
CA SER A 41 -10.87 3.57 2.95
C SER A 41 -11.61 3.46 1.61
N THR A 42 -12.26 4.53 1.16
CA THR A 42 -12.90 4.61 -0.16
C THR A 42 -11.86 4.54 -1.26
N ASN A 43 -10.79 5.34 -1.20
CA ASN A 43 -9.70 5.30 -2.18
C ASN A 43 -9.03 3.92 -2.22
N MET A 44 -8.85 3.30 -1.05
CA MET A 44 -8.34 1.95 -0.95
C MET A 44 -9.28 0.93 -1.61
N THR A 45 -10.58 1.01 -1.37
CA THR A 45 -11.56 0.10 -2.00
C THR A 45 -11.51 0.24 -3.52
N GLN A 46 -11.45 1.48 -4.04
CA GLN A 46 -11.33 1.75 -5.47
C GLN A 46 -10.03 1.20 -6.07
N ALA A 47 -8.89 1.39 -5.41
CA ALA A 47 -7.58 0.96 -5.89
C ALA A 47 -7.29 -0.54 -5.68
N MET A 48 -8.00 -1.19 -4.76
CA MET A 48 -7.76 -2.60 -4.40
C MET A 48 -8.88 -3.55 -4.85
N GLY A 49 -10.06 -3.06 -5.18
CA GLY A 49 -11.20 -3.89 -5.60
C GLY A 49 -11.75 -4.79 -4.48
N ALA A 50 -11.43 -4.49 -3.21
CA ALA A 50 -11.89 -5.22 -2.04
C ALA A 50 -12.32 -4.24 -0.96
N VAL A 51 -13.46 -4.53 -0.30
CA VAL A 51 -13.99 -3.72 0.81
C VAL A 51 -13.15 -3.99 2.05
N LEU A 52 -12.11 -3.18 2.23
CA LEU A 52 -11.32 -3.13 3.45
C LEU A 52 -11.51 -1.75 4.07
N THR A 53 -11.40 -1.64 5.39
CA THR A 53 -11.59 -0.36 6.09
C THR A 53 -10.42 -0.09 7.01
N TYR A 54 -9.88 1.11 6.93
CA TYR A 54 -8.90 1.63 7.86
C TYR A 54 -9.53 2.71 8.72
N ARG A 55 -9.33 2.61 10.04
CA ARG A 55 -9.87 3.52 11.05
C ARG A 55 -8.71 4.02 11.89
N HIS A 56 -8.10 5.14 11.47
CA HIS A 56 -6.90 5.69 12.09
C HIS A 56 -7.15 6.05 13.57
N GLU A 57 -8.32 6.59 13.87
CA GLU A 57 -8.69 7.03 15.21
C GLU A 57 -8.85 5.87 16.23
N LEU A 58 -8.85 4.61 15.79
CA LEU A 58 -8.82 3.43 16.67
C LEU A 58 -7.40 3.03 17.10
N GLY A 59 -6.38 3.73 16.62
CA GLY A 59 -4.99 3.48 16.98
C GLY A 59 -4.27 2.42 16.13
N MET A 60 -3.00 2.21 16.46
CA MET A 60 -2.16 1.17 15.85
C MET A 60 -2.78 -0.21 16.08
N ASN A 61 -3.00 -0.97 15.00
CA ASN A 61 -3.48 -2.35 15.02
C ASN A 61 -2.55 -3.28 14.23
N TYR A 62 -2.53 -4.56 14.58
CA TYR A 62 -1.63 -5.53 13.95
C TYR A 62 -2.03 -6.98 14.25
N ASN A 63 -1.46 -7.90 13.48
CA ASN A 63 -1.62 -9.34 13.69
C ASN A 63 -0.25 -10.04 13.54
N PHE A 64 0.02 -11.01 14.43
CA PHE A 64 1.11 -11.95 14.22
C PHE A 64 0.76 -12.87 13.05
N ILE A 65 1.58 -12.84 12.01
CA ILE A 65 1.51 -13.77 10.88
C ILE A 65 2.27 -15.04 11.22
N ARG A 66 3.43 -14.86 11.86
CA ARG A 66 4.26 -15.88 12.50
C ARG A 66 4.70 -15.40 13.89
N PRO A 67 5.25 -16.25 14.76
CA PRO A 67 5.77 -15.81 16.06
C PRO A 67 6.83 -14.70 15.97
N ASP A 68 7.58 -14.65 14.87
CA ASP A 68 8.66 -13.72 14.57
C ASP A 68 8.27 -12.58 13.61
N LEU A 69 7.04 -12.56 13.08
CA LEU A 69 6.62 -11.64 12.03
C LEU A 69 5.22 -11.09 12.26
N ILE A 70 5.13 -9.76 12.38
CA ILE A 70 3.91 -9.00 12.53
C ILE A 70 3.68 -8.13 11.28
N VAL A 71 2.42 -8.06 10.85
CA VAL A 71 1.94 -7.07 9.87
C VAL A 71 0.95 -6.14 10.56
N GLY A 72 1.12 -4.83 10.41
CA GLY A 72 0.29 -3.84 11.09
C GLY A 72 0.12 -2.51 10.37
N SER A 73 -0.71 -1.66 10.96
CA SER A 73 -0.89 -0.26 10.56
C SER A 73 0.25 0.61 11.10
N CYS A 74 0.26 1.88 10.73
CA CYS A 74 1.26 2.83 11.22
C CYS A 74 1.25 2.96 12.75
N LEU A 75 2.45 3.18 13.31
CA LEU A 75 2.60 3.82 14.61
C LEU A 75 2.06 5.26 14.49
N GLN A 76 1.45 5.76 15.56
CA GLN A 76 0.85 7.09 15.58
C GLN A 76 1.57 8.02 16.54
N SER A 77 2.27 7.47 17.52
CA SER A 77 3.01 8.24 18.52
C SER A 77 4.27 7.51 18.99
N PRO A 78 5.22 8.22 19.63
CA PRO A 78 6.37 7.61 20.29
C PRO A 78 6.00 6.48 21.27
N LEU A 79 4.85 6.57 21.94
CA LEU A 79 4.38 5.56 22.91
C LEU A 79 4.02 4.21 22.26
N ASP A 80 3.77 4.18 20.94
CA ASP A 80 3.55 2.93 20.23
C ASP A 80 4.83 2.09 20.14
N VAL A 81 6.02 2.72 20.17
CA VAL A 81 7.31 2.03 20.26
C VAL A 81 7.37 1.19 21.55
N ASP A 82 6.91 1.73 22.68
CA ASP A 82 6.87 0.98 23.94
C ASP A 82 5.92 -0.22 23.88
N LYS A 83 4.79 -0.09 23.16
CA LYS A 83 3.86 -1.21 22.95
C LYS A 83 4.52 -2.33 22.15
N LEU A 84 5.27 -1.99 21.11
CA LEU A 84 5.99 -2.96 20.28
C LEU A 84 7.16 -3.61 21.03
N ARG A 85 7.93 -2.84 21.81
CA ARG A 85 9.01 -3.38 22.65
C ARG A 85 8.48 -4.39 23.67
N LYS A 86 7.33 -4.12 24.30
CA LYS A 86 6.70 -5.04 25.28
C LYS A 86 6.37 -6.41 24.71
N ILE A 87 6.14 -6.52 23.41
CA ILE A 87 5.85 -7.79 22.73
C ILE A 87 7.08 -8.36 22.00
N GLY A 88 8.28 -7.85 22.29
CA GLY A 88 9.54 -8.38 21.78
C GLY A 88 9.89 -7.96 20.35
N VAL A 89 9.27 -6.89 19.84
CA VAL A 89 9.66 -6.31 18.54
C VAL A 89 11.05 -5.70 18.66
N LYS A 90 11.93 -6.11 17.75
CA LYS A 90 13.28 -5.58 17.60
C LYS A 90 13.49 -4.78 16.32
N THR A 91 12.64 -4.96 15.32
CA THR A 91 12.71 -4.21 14.06
C THR A 91 11.33 -3.64 13.75
N VAL A 92 11.21 -2.32 13.68
CA VAL A 92 10.05 -1.61 13.13
C VAL A 92 10.40 -1.21 11.70
N PHE A 93 9.72 -1.82 10.73
CA PHE A 93 10.01 -1.67 9.31
C PHE A 93 8.87 -0.89 8.63
N CYS A 94 9.10 0.41 8.44
CA CYS A 94 8.14 1.39 7.95
C CYS A 94 8.24 1.56 6.43
N LEU A 95 7.12 1.34 5.74
CA LEU A 95 7.02 1.46 4.27
C LEU A 95 6.41 2.79 3.80
N GLN A 96 6.08 3.68 4.73
CA GLN A 96 5.37 4.93 4.42
C GLN A 96 6.27 5.99 3.80
N GLN A 97 5.71 6.74 2.85
CA GLN A 97 6.27 8.00 2.37
C GLN A 97 5.83 9.15 3.29
N ASP A 98 6.52 10.28 3.20
CA ASP A 98 6.19 11.47 4.00
C ASP A 98 4.74 11.94 3.76
N SER A 99 4.25 11.87 2.51
CA SER A 99 2.87 12.21 2.18
C SER A 99 1.82 11.36 2.92
N ASP A 100 2.14 10.10 3.21
CA ASP A 100 1.24 9.21 3.95
C ASP A 100 1.12 9.65 5.41
N LEU A 101 2.26 10.07 5.98
CA LEU A 101 2.40 10.47 7.37
C LEU A 101 1.76 11.85 7.59
N GLU A 102 2.02 12.79 6.67
CA GLU A 102 1.41 14.13 6.66
C GLU A 102 -0.11 14.06 6.58
N TYR A 103 -0.67 13.16 5.75
CA TYR A 103 -2.12 13.00 5.62
C TYR A 103 -2.79 12.70 6.97
N PHE A 104 -2.18 11.88 7.81
CA PHE A 104 -2.70 11.54 9.15
C PHE A 104 -2.09 12.36 10.30
N GLY A 105 -1.16 13.29 10.02
CA GLY A 105 -0.49 14.10 11.04
C GLY A 105 0.45 13.30 11.95
N VAL A 106 1.08 12.23 11.43
CA VAL A 106 2.02 11.40 12.19
C VAL A 106 3.42 12.02 12.15
N ASP A 107 3.97 12.35 13.31
CA ASP A 107 5.35 12.83 13.44
C ASP A 107 6.33 11.65 13.46
N ILE A 108 6.80 11.27 12.27
CA ILE A 108 7.75 10.16 12.11
C ILE A 108 9.11 10.45 12.77
N ARG A 109 9.54 11.71 12.83
CA ARG A 109 10.83 12.09 13.43
C ARG A 109 10.78 11.87 14.94
N ALA A 110 9.69 12.28 15.59
CA ALA A 110 9.49 12.00 17.01
C ALA A 110 9.50 10.49 17.33
N ILE A 111 8.92 9.65 16.46
CA ILE A 111 8.93 8.18 16.60
C ILE A 111 10.36 7.63 16.45
N GLN A 112 11.10 8.09 15.44
CA GLN A 112 12.50 7.67 15.21
C GLN A 112 13.41 8.10 16.36
N ASP A 113 13.35 9.36 16.78
CA ASP A 113 14.13 9.91 17.89
C ASP A 113 13.83 9.17 19.20
N TYR A 114 12.57 8.79 19.42
CA TYR A 114 12.20 8.00 20.59
C TYR A 114 12.72 6.55 20.51
N SER A 115 12.65 5.93 19.33
CA SER A 115 13.18 4.57 19.11
C SER A 115 14.68 4.50 19.38
N GLN A 116 15.44 5.52 18.95
CA GLN A 116 16.90 5.62 19.16
C GLN A 116 17.34 5.68 20.63
N LYS A 117 16.43 5.96 21.57
CA LYS A 117 16.72 5.93 23.02
C LYS A 117 16.92 4.50 23.53
N PHE A 118 16.56 3.49 22.75
CA PHE A 118 16.58 2.09 23.15
C PHE A 118 17.54 1.29 22.26
N LYS A 119 18.25 0.34 22.86
CA LYS A 119 19.21 -0.53 22.14
C LYS A 119 18.60 -1.84 21.64
N ASP A 120 17.36 -2.12 22.04
CA ASP A 120 16.67 -3.39 21.79
C ASP A 120 15.62 -3.30 20.67
N ILE A 121 15.45 -2.12 20.06
CA ILE A 121 14.58 -1.91 18.91
C ILE A 121 15.21 -0.94 17.91
N GLU A 122 15.08 -1.25 16.63
CA GLU A 122 15.53 -0.41 15.53
C GLU A 122 14.33 -0.01 14.67
N HIS A 123 14.23 1.29 14.35
CA HIS A 123 13.25 1.79 13.40
C HIS A 123 13.92 2.07 12.05
N CYS A 124 13.47 1.38 11.01
CA CYS A 124 13.96 1.53 9.65
C CYS A 124 12.84 1.98 8.69
N ARG A 125 13.17 2.90 7.78
CA ARG A 125 12.30 3.25 6.64
C ARG A 125 12.79 2.61 5.35
N ALA A 126 11.84 2.10 4.57
CA ALA A 126 12.05 1.53 3.24
C ALA A 126 10.80 1.84 2.38
N GLU A 127 10.79 3.03 1.80
CA GLU A 127 9.55 3.63 1.27
C GLU A 127 9.04 2.94 0.00
N ILE A 128 7.71 2.82 -0.07
CA ILE A 128 6.93 2.35 -1.22
C ILE A 128 5.70 3.26 -1.33
N ARG A 129 5.41 3.78 -2.53
CA ARG A 129 4.27 4.65 -2.81
C ARG A 129 2.93 3.94 -2.57
N ASP A 130 1.99 4.63 -1.92
CA ASP A 130 0.66 4.07 -1.68
C ASP A 130 -0.19 4.00 -2.95
N PHE A 131 -1.11 3.03 -2.99
CA PHE A 131 -2.00 2.79 -4.13
C PHE A 131 -1.31 2.62 -5.49
N ASP A 132 -0.07 2.12 -5.47
CA ASP A 132 0.75 1.91 -6.66
C ASP A 132 1.35 0.49 -6.66
N ALA A 133 0.75 -0.39 -7.47
CA ALA A 133 1.23 -1.77 -7.60
C ALA A 133 2.54 -1.85 -8.40
N PHE A 134 2.83 -0.85 -9.24
CA PHE A 134 4.04 -0.82 -10.04
C PHE A 134 5.25 -0.38 -9.21
N ASP A 135 5.11 0.69 -8.44
CA ASP A 135 6.14 1.09 -7.49
C ASP A 135 6.42 -0.05 -6.49
N LEU A 136 5.37 -0.70 -5.98
CA LEU A 136 5.52 -1.91 -5.16
C LEU A 136 6.35 -2.99 -5.86
N ARG A 137 6.01 -3.38 -7.09
CA ARG A 137 6.77 -4.37 -7.87
C ARG A 137 8.26 -4.00 -7.96
N LEU A 138 8.58 -2.77 -8.35
CA LEU A 138 9.96 -2.33 -8.55
C LEU A 138 10.74 -2.19 -7.24
N ARG A 139 10.08 -1.81 -6.15
CA ARG A 139 10.70 -1.58 -4.84
C ARG A 139 10.90 -2.86 -4.04
N LEU A 140 10.08 -3.89 -4.27
CA LEU A 140 10.11 -5.15 -3.51
C LEU A 140 11.53 -5.74 -3.36
N PRO A 141 12.38 -5.85 -4.41
CA PRO A 141 13.71 -6.44 -4.24
C PRO A 141 14.61 -5.65 -3.27
N ALA A 142 14.68 -4.32 -3.41
CA ALA A 142 15.44 -3.45 -2.51
C ALA A 142 14.91 -3.54 -1.07
N VAL A 143 13.59 -3.43 -0.93
CA VAL A 143 12.91 -3.40 0.37
C VAL A 143 13.07 -4.74 1.10
N VAL A 144 12.91 -5.86 0.41
CA VAL A 144 13.07 -7.21 1.01
C VAL A 144 14.53 -7.51 1.32
N SER A 145 15.49 -7.03 0.51
CA SER A 145 16.93 -7.10 0.84
C SER A 145 17.23 -6.40 2.17
N LYS A 146 16.79 -5.16 2.31
CA LYS A 146 16.98 -4.37 3.53
C LYS A 146 16.32 -5.02 4.74
N LEU A 147 15.08 -5.49 4.58
CA LEU A 147 14.37 -6.26 5.60
C LEU A 147 15.17 -7.50 6.02
N HIS A 148 15.64 -8.30 5.05
CA HIS A 148 16.37 -9.53 5.33
C HIS A 148 17.65 -9.28 6.13
N LYS A 149 18.43 -8.26 5.75
CA LYS A 149 19.64 -7.85 6.46
C LYS A 149 19.36 -7.44 7.91
N LEU A 150 18.31 -6.65 8.12
CA LEU A 150 17.89 -6.23 9.47
C LEU A 150 17.36 -7.38 10.32
N VAL A 151 16.55 -8.28 9.75
CA VAL A 151 16.04 -9.46 10.46
C VAL A 151 17.20 -10.36 10.90
N ASN A 152 18.18 -10.60 10.01
CA ASN A 152 19.37 -11.39 10.34
C ASN A 152 20.23 -10.73 11.42
N CYS A 153 20.33 -9.41 11.43
CA CYS A 153 21.11 -8.67 12.42
C CYS A 153 20.44 -8.62 13.80
N ASN A 154 19.15 -8.29 13.84
CA ASN A 154 18.43 -7.96 15.07
C ASN A 154 17.79 -9.21 15.72
N GLY A 155 17.35 -10.17 14.90
CA GLY A 155 16.51 -11.29 15.31
C GLY A 155 15.21 -10.80 15.97
N GLY A 156 14.64 -11.63 16.85
CA GLY A 156 13.41 -11.29 17.58
C GLY A 156 12.20 -11.12 16.66
N VAL A 157 11.23 -10.30 17.09
CA VAL A 157 10.00 -10.07 16.31
C VAL A 157 10.19 -8.87 15.39
N THR A 158 9.76 -9.01 14.13
CA THR A 158 9.78 -7.91 13.15
C THR A 158 8.37 -7.39 12.89
N TYR A 159 8.20 -6.08 12.97
CA TYR A 159 6.95 -5.38 12.73
C TYR A 159 7.01 -4.65 11.39
N ILE A 160 6.35 -5.21 10.37
CA ILE A 160 6.27 -4.59 9.04
C ILE A 160 4.97 -3.80 8.95
N HIS A 161 5.06 -2.52 8.62
CA HIS A 161 3.88 -1.68 8.49
C HIS A 161 3.93 -0.71 7.31
N CYS A 162 2.73 -0.31 6.88
CA CYS A 162 2.50 0.84 6.02
C CYS A 162 1.49 1.75 6.74
N THR A 163 0.61 2.45 6.02
CA THR A 163 -0.46 3.24 6.65
C THR A 163 -1.49 2.34 7.36
N ALA A 164 -2.20 1.50 6.61
CA ALA A 164 -3.26 0.64 7.15
C ALA A 164 -2.81 -0.79 7.46
N GLY A 165 -1.66 -1.22 6.93
CA GLY A 165 -1.25 -2.63 7.01
C GLY A 165 -2.09 -3.56 6.14
N LEU A 166 -2.63 -3.06 5.03
CA LEU A 166 -3.59 -3.78 4.18
C LEU A 166 -3.11 -3.99 2.73
N GLY A 167 -2.09 -3.26 2.28
CA GLY A 167 -1.51 -3.39 0.93
C GLY A 167 -0.01 -3.66 0.95
N ARG A 168 0.79 -2.59 1.05
CA ARG A 168 2.26 -2.62 1.00
C ARG A 168 2.90 -3.56 2.02
N ALA A 169 2.53 -3.43 3.30
CA ALA A 169 3.10 -4.26 4.37
C ALA A 169 2.77 -5.75 4.23
N PRO A 170 1.51 -6.15 4.00
CA PRO A 170 1.19 -7.53 3.63
C PRO A 170 1.97 -8.06 2.42
N ALA A 171 2.17 -7.24 1.38
CA ALA A 171 2.92 -7.63 0.20
C ALA A 171 4.40 -7.89 0.50
N VAL A 172 5.05 -7.00 1.25
CA VAL A 172 6.46 -7.16 1.67
C VAL A 172 6.63 -8.36 2.58
N ALA A 173 5.72 -8.57 3.55
CA ALA A 173 5.75 -9.74 4.42
C ALA A 173 5.59 -11.04 3.64
N LEU A 174 4.66 -11.07 2.68
CA LEU A 174 4.44 -12.24 1.82
C LEU A 174 5.63 -12.52 0.89
N ALA A 175 6.21 -11.48 0.29
CA ALA A 175 7.42 -11.61 -0.52
C ALA A 175 8.60 -12.13 0.32
N TYR A 176 8.76 -11.65 1.57
CA TYR A 176 9.78 -12.17 2.49
C TYR A 176 9.55 -13.65 2.82
N MET A 177 8.31 -14.05 3.09
CA MET A 177 7.97 -15.45 3.33
C MET A 177 8.27 -16.33 2.11
N PHE A 178 7.93 -15.83 0.91
CA PHE A 178 8.10 -16.53 -0.35
C PHE A 178 9.55 -16.62 -0.78
N TRP A 179 10.35 -15.57 -0.67
CA TRP A 179 11.73 -15.54 -1.16
C TRP A 179 12.73 -16.08 -0.13
N ILE A 180 12.54 -15.74 1.15
CA ILE A 180 13.52 -16.00 2.20
C ILE A 180 13.11 -17.19 3.08
N LEU A 181 11.86 -17.22 3.55
CA LEU A 181 11.46 -18.20 4.58
C LEU A 181 11.05 -19.57 4.03
N GLY A 182 11.11 -19.78 2.71
CA GLY A 182 10.91 -21.10 2.10
C GLY A 182 9.45 -21.48 1.84
N TYR A 183 8.50 -20.56 2.02
CA TYR A 183 7.09 -20.83 1.66
C TYR A 183 6.94 -20.88 0.14
N SER A 184 5.94 -21.61 -0.35
CA SER A 184 5.35 -21.29 -1.65
C SER A 184 4.51 -20.00 -1.53
N LEU A 185 4.27 -19.30 -2.65
CA LEU A 185 3.49 -18.05 -2.62
C LEU A 185 2.08 -18.28 -2.06
N ASN A 186 1.46 -19.41 -2.42
CA ASN A 186 0.10 -19.76 -1.99
C ASN A 186 0.00 -20.10 -0.50
N GLU A 187 0.92 -20.91 0.02
CA GLU A 187 0.93 -21.24 1.45
C GLU A 187 1.15 -19.98 2.30
N GLY A 188 2.07 -19.12 1.86
CA GLY A 188 2.30 -17.84 2.51
C GLY A 188 1.06 -16.94 2.47
N HIS A 189 0.38 -16.87 1.32
CA HIS A 189 -0.84 -16.08 1.15
C HIS A 189 -1.98 -16.59 2.03
N GLN A 190 -2.19 -17.91 2.07
CA GLN A 190 -3.21 -18.52 2.92
C GLN A 190 -2.94 -18.26 4.40
N LEU A 191 -1.69 -18.41 4.85
CA LEU A 191 -1.31 -18.10 6.23
C LEU A 191 -1.58 -16.62 6.56
N LEU A 192 -1.13 -15.71 5.70
CA LEU A 192 -1.35 -14.27 5.85
C LEU A 192 -2.84 -13.94 5.96
N GLN A 193 -3.66 -14.42 5.03
CA GLN A 193 -5.11 -14.16 5.02
C GLN A 193 -5.84 -14.79 6.21
N SER A 194 -5.34 -15.91 6.75
CA SER A 194 -5.91 -16.53 7.96
C SER A 194 -5.71 -15.69 9.23
N LYS A 195 -4.74 -14.76 9.22
CA LYS A 195 -4.37 -13.92 10.36
C LYS A 195 -4.79 -12.48 10.21
N ARG A 196 -4.81 -11.96 8.98
CA ARG A 196 -5.16 -10.57 8.68
C ARG A 196 -5.80 -10.48 7.30
N ALA A 197 -7.08 -10.11 7.28
CA ALA A 197 -7.77 -9.79 6.04
C ALA A 197 -7.09 -8.58 5.37
N CYS A 198 -6.52 -8.78 4.19
CA CYS A 198 -5.75 -7.77 3.48
C CYS A 198 -5.70 -8.04 1.96
N PHE A 199 -5.00 -7.17 1.22
CA PHE A 199 -4.83 -7.30 -0.22
C PHE A 199 -3.34 -7.13 -0.60
N PRO A 200 -2.52 -8.20 -0.49
CA PRO A 200 -1.06 -8.17 -0.62
C PRO A 200 -0.55 -8.07 -2.07
N LYS A 201 -1.39 -7.66 -3.03
CA LYS A 201 -0.99 -7.41 -4.43
C LYS A 201 -0.17 -8.55 -5.05
N LEU A 202 -0.73 -9.77 -5.10
CA LEU A 202 -0.02 -10.99 -5.53
C LEU A 202 0.72 -10.81 -6.87
N GLU A 203 0.09 -10.17 -7.85
CA GLU A 203 0.70 -9.93 -9.17
C GLU A 203 1.99 -9.11 -9.08
N ALA A 204 2.09 -8.14 -8.18
CA ALA A 204 3.33 -7.37 -7.98
C ALA A 204 4.48 -8.25 -7.46
N ILE A 205 4.17 -9.20 -6.57
CA ILE A 205 5.15 -10.16 -6.03
C ILE A 205 5.60 -11.13 -7.13
N LYS A 206 4.65 -11.67 -7.92
CA LYS A 206 4.95 -12.57 -9.03
C LYS A 206 5.84 -11.92 -10.07
N LEU A 207 5.47 -10.71 -10.51
CA LEU A 207 6.23 -9.96 -11.49
C LEU A 207 7.61 -9.58 -10.96
N ALA A 208 7.72 -9.12 -9.71
CA ALA A 208 9.02 -8.85 -9.09
C ALA A 208 9.91 -10.10 -9.03
N THR A 209 9.33 -11.26 -8.74
CA THR A 209 10.06 -12.55 -8.74
C THR A 209 10.56 -12.89 -10.13
N ALA A 210 9.71 -12.76 -11.15
CA ALA A 210 10.07 -12.97 -12.54
C ALA A 210 11.16 -11.98 -12.99
N ASP A 211 11.10 -10.72 -12.57
CA ASP A 211 12.09 -9.71 -12.91
C ASP A 211 13.46 -9.98 -12.29
N ILE A 212 13.52 -10.53 -11.07
CA ILE A 212 14.77 -10.96 -10.44
C ILE A 212 15.43 -12.07 -11.27
N LEU A 213 14.65 -13.05 -11.72
CA LEU A 213 15.16 -14.26 -12.38
C LEU A 213 15.43 -14.09 -13.89
N THR A 214 14.72 -13.16 -14.55
CA THR A 214 14.79 -12.98 -16.02
C THR A 214 15.28 -11.60 -16.43
N GLY A 215 15.53 -10.71 -15.47
CA GLY A 215 15.81 -9.30 -15.72
C GLY A 215 14.57 -8.49 -16.07
N LEU A 216 14.72 -7.16 -15.99
CA LEU A 216 13.69 -6.19 -16.36
C LEU A 216 13.98 -5.67 -17.78
N SER A 217 13.05 -5.86 -18.71
CA SER A 217 13.09 -5.23 -20.03
C SER A 217 11.82 -4.41 -20.24
N LYS A 218 11.96 -3.28 -20.92
CA LYS A 218 10.87 -2.34 -21.20
C LYS A 218 10.58 -2.28 -22.68
N ASN A 219 9.30 -2.12 -23.00
CA ASN A 219 8.82 -1.86 -24.34
C ASN A 219 8.06 -0.53 -24.37
N THR A 220 8.16 0.17 -25.51
CA THR A 220 7.40 1.40 -25.73
C THR A 220 5.96 1.06 -26.08
N ILE A 221 5.02 1.70 -25.38
CA ILE A 221 3.60 1.72 -25.72
C ILE A 221 3.19 3.12 -26.16
N THR A 222 2.13 3.19 -26.96
CA THR A 222 1.49 4.45 -27.34
C THR A 222 0.02 4.38 -26.97
N LEU A 223 -0.44 5.29 -26.12
CA LEU A 223 -1.86 5.48 -25.79
C LEU A 223 -2.42 6.65 -26.57
N LYS A 224 -3.69 6.54 -26.98
CA LYS A 224 -4.30 7.49 -27.90
C LYS A 224 -5.72 7.85 -27.47
N TRP A 225 -6.01 9.15 -27.50
CA TRP A 225 -7.38 9.66 -27.39
C TRP A 225 -7.74 10.49 -28.63
N GLU A 226 -8.75 10.05 -29.39
CA GLU A 226 -9.22 10.72 -30.60
C GLU A 226 -10.34 11.71 -30.26
N ASP A 227 -9.98 12.98 -30.08
CA ASP A 227 -10.92 14.09 -29.91
C ASP A 227 -10.19 15.43 -30.06
N ASP A 228 -10.56 16.23 -31.05
CA ASP A 228 -10.00 17.57 -31.31
C ASP A 228 -10.74 18.70 -30.58
N SER A 229 -11.87 18.39 -29.93
CA SER A 229 -12.73 19.35 -29.24
C SER A 229 -12.40 19.53 -27.76
N CYS A 230 -11.74 18.54 -27.16
CA CYS A 230 -11.34 18.59 -25.75
C CYS A 230 -10.10 19.48 -25.55
N SER A 231 -10.00 20.09 -24.37
CA SER A 231 -8.93 21.05 -24.03
C SER A 231 -7.74 20.39 -23.31
N SER A 232 -7.99 19.25 -22.68
CA SER A 232 -7.00 18.52 -21.90
C SER A 232 -7.33 17.03 -21.86
N VAL A 233 -6.29 16.21 -22.01
CA VAL A 233 -6.37 14.76 -21.80
C VAL A 233 -5.21 14.36 -20.91
N GLU A 234 -5.51 13.70 -19.79
CA GLU A 234 -4.54 13.13 -18.86
C GLU A 234 -4.81 11.64 -18.65
N ILE A 235 -3.84 10.91 -18.11
CA ILE A 235 -3.99 9.53 -17.67
C ILE A 235 -3.58 9.38 -16.21
N SER A 236 -4.30 8.53 -15.47
CA SER A 236 -3.92 8.02 -14.15
C SER A 236 -3.94 6.49 -14.12
N GLY A 237 -3.22 5.87 -13.18
CA GLY A 237 -2.93 4.43 -13.16
C GLY A 237 -1.57 4.13 -13.78
N LEU A 238 -1.51 3.23 -14.76
CA LEU A 238 -0.27 2.78 -15.40
C LEU A 238 0.83 2.43 -14.36
N ASP A 239 1.99 3.04 -14.50
CA ASP A 239 3.19 2.94 -13.67
C ASP A 239 3.40 4.16 -12.75
N ILE A 240 2.41 5.06 -12.69
CA ILE A 240 2.42 6.25 -11.81
C ILE A 240 1.45 6.14 -10.63
N GLY A 241 0.61 5.11 -10.63
CA GLY A 241 -0.44 4.90 -9.64
C GLY A 241 -1.66 5.79 -9.83
N TRP A 242 -2.69 5.57 -9.00
CA TRP A 242 -3.98 6.26 -9.11
C TRP A 242 -4.00 7.67 -8.52
N GLY A 243 -2.95 8.05 -7.79
CA GLY A 243 -2.82 9.38 -7.17
C GLY A 243 -2.15 10.42 -8.07
N GLN A 244 -1.55 10.00 -9.18
CA GLN A 244 -0.80 10.87 -10.10
C GLN A 244 -1.50 10.96 -11.45
N ARG A 245 -1.15 11.99 -12.23
CA ARG A 245 -1.65 12.20 -13.59
C ARG A 245 -0.52 12.58 -14.53
N ILE A 246 -0.56 12.07 -15.75
CA ILE A 246 0.33 12.47 -16.84
C ILE A 246 -0.51 13.09 -17.96
N PRO A 247 -0.20 14.32 -18.42
CA PRO A 247 -0.87 14.90 -19.57
C PRO A 247 -0.43 14.21 -20.88
N LEU A 248 -1.37 14.03 -21.80
CA LEU A 248 -1.10 13.65 -23.18
C LEU A 248 -0.72 14.88 -24.01
N THR A 249 -0.01 14.65 -25.11
CA THR A 249 0.35 15.70 -26.08
C THR A 249 -0.61 15.67 -27.26
N TYR A 250 -1.20 16.83 -27.59
CA TYR A 250 -2.09 16.95 -28.76
C TYR A 250 -1.29 17.07 -30.06
N ASP A 251 -1.60 16.21 -31.03
CA ASP A 251 -1.10 16.24 -32.40
C ASP A 251 -2.19 16.82 -33.31
N LYS A 252 -1.97 18.05 -33.79
CA LYS A 252 -2.91 18.79 -34.64
C LYS A 252 -3.12 18.15 -36.01
N GLU A 253 -2.11 17.47 -36.56
CA GLU A 253 -2.23 16.86 -37.88
C GLU A 253 -3.06 15.58 -37.83
N LYS A 254 -2.97 14.85 -36.70
CA LYS A 254 -3.72 13.62 -36.47
C LYS A 254 -5.07 13.84 -35.79
N GLY A 255 -5.35 15.04 -35.27
CA GLY A 255 -6.57 15.35 -34.53
C GLY A 255 -6.73 14.50 -33.26
N ALA A 256 -5.62 14.18 -32.58
CA ALA A 256 -5.63 13.23 -31.47
C ALA A 256 -4.54 13.53 -30.44
N TRP A 257 -4.74 13.02 -29.22
CA TRP A 257 -3.83 13.12 -28.09
C TRP A 257 -3.03 11.83 -27.95
N PHE A 258 -1.75 11.93 -27.62
CA PHE A 258 -0.83 10.80 -27.52
C PHE A 258 -0.02 10.83 -26.23
N LEU A 259 0.25 9.63 -25.69
CA LEU A 259 1.26 9.39 -24.67
C LEU A 259 2.12 8.20 -25.11
N GLU A 260 3.42 8.42 -25.27
CA GLU A 260 4.40 7.35 -25.43
C GLU A 260 5.06 7.05 -24.10
N LYS A 261 5.19 5.76 -23.77
CA LYS A 261 5.77 5.34 -22.49
C LYS A 261 6.51 4.02 -22.57
N GLU A 262 7.68 3.95 -21.94
CA GLU A 262 8.40 2.69 -21.75
C GLU A 262 7.94 1.98 -20.47
N LEU A 263 7.34 0.80 -20.64
CA LEU A 263 6.83 0.00 -19.55
C LEU A 263 7.48 -1.39 -19.55
N PRO A 264 7.81 -1.96 -18.38
CA PRO A 264 8.19 -3.36 -18.30
C PRO A 264 7.06 -4.29 -18.76
N GLU A 265 7.39 -5.53 -19.07
CA GLU A 265 6.37 -6.55 -19.31
C GLU A 265 5.39 -6.63 -18.13
N GLY A 266 4.09 -6.66 -18.41
CA GLY A 266 3.04 -6.73 -17.40
C GLY A 266 1.72 -6.17 -17.91
N ARG A 267 0.71 -6.26 -17.04
CA ARG A 267 -0.61 -5.69 -17.28
C ARG A 267 -0.76 -4.41 -16.46
N TYR A 268 -1.13 -3.33 -17.13
CA TYR A 268 -1.25 -2.01 -16.52
C TYR A 268 -2.66 -1.48 -16.71
N GLU A 269 -3.39 -1.30 -15.62
CA GLU A 269 -4.71 -0.64 -15.64
C GLU A 269 -4.54 0.87 -15.56
N TYR A 270 -5.39 1.60 -16.27
CA TYR A 270 -5.38 3.04 -16.32
C TYR A 270 -6.74 3.63 -16.69
N LYS A 271 -6.87 4.94 -16.58
CA LYS A 271 -8.08 5.65 -16.97
C LYS A 271 -7.75 7.06 -17.43
N TYR A 272 -8.51 7.58 -18.39
CA TYR A 272 -8.34 8.93 -18.90
C TYR A 272 -9.06 9.94 -18.01
N ILE A 273 -8.51 11.15 -17.95
CA ILE A 273 -9.17 12.34 -17.43
C ILE A 273 -9.24 13.35 -18.58
N VAL A 274 -10.43 13.53 -19.15
CA VAL A 274 -10.67 14.43 -20.30
C VAL A 274 -11.48 15.61 -19.80
N ASP A 275 -10.91 16.81 -19.88
CA ASP A 275 -11.50 18.04 -19.32
C ASP A 275 -12.02 17.87 -17.89
N GLY A 276 -11.21 17.19 -17.07
CA GLY A 276 -11.49 16.91 -15.66
C GLY A 276 -12.43 15.73 -15.40
N LYS A 277 -12.93 15.03 -16.43
CA LYS A 277 -13.85 13.89 -16.28
C LYS A 277 -13.13 12.56 -16.48
N TRP A 278 -13.35 11.63 -15.56
CA TRP A 278 -12.81 10.26 -15.64
C TRP A 278 -13.56 9.43 -16.67
N LEU A 279 -12.88 9.02 -17.73
CA LEU A 279 -13.45 8.29 -18.86
C LEU A 279 -12.64 7.02 -19.16
N CYS A 280 -13.33 5.99 -19.62
CA CYS A 280 -12.68 4.86 -20.28
C CYS A 280 -12.81 5.05 -21.79
N ASN A 281 -11.73 4.77 -22.52
CA ASN A 281 -11.79 4.66 -23.96
C ASN A 281 -12.41 3.30 -24.34
N GLU A 282 -13.60 3.31 -24.93
CA GLU A 282 -14.32 2.07 -25.34
C GLU A 282 -13.65 1.34 -26.51
N HIS A 283 -12.72 2.00 -27.21
CA HIS A 283 -11.97 1.43 -28.33
C HIS A 283 -10.66 0.77 -27.90
N GLU A 284 -10.27 0.91 -26.63
CA GLU A 284 -9.11 0.25 -26.03
C GLU A 284 -9.56 -0.91 -25.15
N ASN A 285 -8.62 -1.77 -24.74
CA ASN A 285 -8.95 -2.88 -23.85
C ASN A 285 -9.47 -2.36 -22.51
N ILE A 286 -10.57 -2.95 -22.03
CA ILE A 286 -11.23 -2.58 -20.77
C ILE A 286 -11.34 -3.77 -19.81
N THR A 287 -11.23 -3.50 -18.52
CA THR A 287 -11.40 -4.51 -17.48
C THR A 287 -12.86 -4.94 -17.36
N LYS A 288 -13.09 -6.08 -16.70
CA LYS A 288 -14.43 -6.40 -16.20
C LYS A 288 -14.78 -5.42 -15.08
N PRO A 289 -16.07 -5.04 -14.91
CA PRO A 289 -16.47 -4.22 -13.78
C PRO A 289 -16.04 -4.86 -12.46
N ASN A 290 -15.47 -4.06 -11.56
CA ASN A 290 -15.21 -4.50 -10.20
C ASN A 290 -16.52 -4.60 -9.38
N ALA A 291 -16.42 -4.93 -8.09
CA ALA A 291 -17.60 -5.10 -7.22
C ALA A 291 -18.50 -3.84 -7.15
N ASP A 292 -17.94 -2.65 -7.36
CA ASP A 292 -18.63 -1.35 -7.34
C ASP A 292 -19.03 -0.87 -8.75
N GLY A 293 -18.84 -1.72 -9.77
CA GLY A 293 -19.17 -1.42 -11.16
C GLY A 293 -18.13 -0.56 -11.89
N HIS A 294 -16.99 -0.26 -11.28
CA HIS A 294 -15.92 0.51 -11.92
C HIS A 294 -15.19 -0.33 -12.97
N VAL A 295 -14.98 0.29 -14.14
CA VAL A 295 -14.21 -0.24 -15.26
C VAL A 295 -13.01 0.69 -15.48
N ASN A 296 -11.88 0.09 -15.87
CA ASN A 296 -10.64 0.74 -16.26
C ASN A 296 -10.24 0.31 -17.67
N ASN A 297 -9.46 1.13 -18.38
CA ASN A 297 -8.69 0.64 -19.50
C ASN A 297 -7.51 -0.20 -18.99
N TYR A 298 -6.94 -1.04 -19.86
CA TYR A 298 -5.65 -1.68 -19.57
C TYR A 298 -4.81 -1.88 -20.82
N VAL A 299 -3.49 -1.95 -20.63
CA VAL A 299 -2.52 -2.35 -21.66
C VAL A 299 -1.78 -3.59 -21.20
N GLN A 300 -1.60 -4.54 -22.11
CA GLN A 300 -0.74 -5.70 -21.90
C GLN A 300 0.57 -5.44 -22.62
N VAL A 301 1.64 -5.32 -21.85
CA VAL A 301 3.00 -5.15 -22.37
C VAL A 301 3.66 -6.52 -22.38
N SER A 302 4.02 -7.00 -23.56
CA SER A 302 4.86 -8.18 -23.74
C SER A 302 6.32 -7.75 -23.77
N ARG A 303 7.26 -8.68 -23.54
CA ARG A 303 8.70 -8.44 -23.74
C ARG A 303 9.14 -8.87 -25.13
N ASP A 304 9.92 -8.04 -25.82
CA ASP A 304 10.48 -8.39 -27.13
C ASP A 304 11.80 -9.17 -26.98
N GLY A 305 12.08 -10.06 -27.92
CA GLY A 305 13.37 -10.73 -28.05
C GLY A 305 13.74 -11.73 -26.94
N THR A 306 12.75 -12.25 -26.19
CA THR A 306 12.97 -13.28 -25.16
C THR A 306 13.12 -14.68 -25.74
N SER A 307 13.96 -15.49 -25.10
CA SER A 307 14.05 -16.92 -25.42
C SER A 307 12.77 -17.64 -25.01
N ASP A 308 12.51 -18.83 -25.57
CA ASP A 308 11.31 -19.59 -25.20
C ASP A 308 11.39 -20.09 -23.76
N GLU A 309 12.60 -20.41 -23.26
CA GLU A 309 12.82 -20.76 -21.86
C GLU A 309 12.50 -19.61 -20.90
N GLU A 310 12.86 -18.36 -21.25
CA GLU A 310 12.50 -17.18 -20.46
C GLU A 310 10.97 -16.98 -20.43
N LYS A 311 10.28 -17.18 -21.56
CA LYS A 311 8.82 -17.07 -21.63
C LYS A 311 8.15 -18.12 -20.75
N GLU A 312 8.54 -19.40 -20.87
CA GLU A 312 8.01 -20.49 -20.06
C GLU A 312 8.24 -20.25 -18.56
N LEU A 313 9.43 -19.76 -18.18
CA LEU A 313 9.75 -19.38 -16.81
C LEU A 313 8.81 -18.28 -16.29
N ARG A 314 8.63 -17.20 -17.07
CA ARG A 314 7.75 -16.09 -16.67
C ARG A 314 6.28 -16.50 -16.61
N GLU A 315 5.81 -17.30 -17.56
CA GLU A 315 4.45 -17.87 -17.54
C GLU A 315 4.21 -18.70 -16.28
N ARG A 316 5.17 -19.55 -15.89
CA ARG A 316 5.08 -20.31 -14.63
C ARG A 316 5.04 -19.40 -13.40
N LEU A 317 5.94 -18.41 -13.33
CA LEU A 317 6.06 -17.51 -12.17
C LEU A 317 4.90 -16.53 -12.01
N THR A 318 4.24 -16.16 -13.12
CA THR A 318 3.05 -15.30 -13.13
C THR A 318 1.74 -16.08 -13.13
N GLY A 319 1.82 -17.41 -13.21
CA GLY A 319 0.68 -18.32 -13.17
C GLY A 319 -0.10 -18.29 -11.85
N PRO A 320 -1.13 -19.15 -11.72
CA PRO A 320 -2.00 -19.15 -10.54
C PRO A 320 -1.27 -19.57 -9.26
N ASN A 321 -0.37 -20.55 -9.35
CA ASN A 321 0.30 -21.19 -8.21
C ASN A 321 1.82 -21.23 -8.43
N PRO A 322 2.51 -20.07 -8.46
CA PRO A 322 3.93 -20.06 -8.71
C PRO A 322 4.69 -20.59 -7.49
N ASP A 323 5.71 -21.39 -7.77
CA ASP A 323 6.67 -21.83 -6.77
C ASP A 323 8.09 -21.78 -7.36
N LEU A 324 9.05 -21.58 -6.47
CA LEU A 324 10.47 -21.52 -6.80
C LEU A 324 11.08 -22.90 -6.58
N THR A 325 11.81 -23.38 -7.58
CA THR A 325 12.75 -24.48 -7.39
C THR A 325 13.85 -24.08 -6.40
N ASP A 326 14.57 -25.07 -5.86
CA ASP A 326 15.67 -24.80 -4.92
C ASP A 326 16.76 -23.90 -5.53
N GLU A 327 17.05 -24.07 -6.83
CA GLU A 327 18.02 -23.27 -7.57
C GLU A 327 17.53 -21.83 -7.77
N GLU A 328 16.31 -21.62 -8.22
CA GLU A 328 15.74 -20.27 -8.38
C GLU A 328 15.65 -19.53 -7.04
N ARG A 329 15.33 -20.26 -5.97
CA ARG A 329 15.28 -19.71 -4.62
C ARG A 329 16.68 -19.31 -4.14
N LEU A 330 17.71 -20.07 -4.49
CA LEU A 330 19.10 -19.68 -4.24
C LEU A 330 19.46 -18.42 -5.02
N MET A 331 19.16 -18.36 -6.32
CA MET A 331 19.40 -17.17 -7.16
C MET A 331 18.72 -15.92 -6.61
N VAL A 332 17.45 -16.02 -6.17
CA VAL A 332 16.73 -14.91 -5.55
C VAL A 332 17.41 -14.47 -4.25
N ARG A 333 17.86 -15.40 -3.40
CA ARG A 333 18.59 -15.06 -2.18
C ARG A 333 19.90 -14.34 -2.47
N GLU A 334 20.72 -14.89 -3.38
CA GLU A 334 22.00 -14.28 -3.78
C GLU A 334 21.79 -12.88 -4.35
N TYR A 335 20.77 -12.69 -5.19
CA TYR A 335 20.39 -11.38 -5.72
C TYR A 335 20.06 -10.39 -4.59
N LEU A 336 19.27 -10.80 -3.60
CA LEU A 336 18.89 -9.94 -2.48
C LEU A 336 20.07 -9.64 -1.54
N GLU A 337 20.97 -10.58 -1.31
CA GLU A 337 22.18 -10.36 -0.50
C GLU A 337 23.13 -9.35 -1.15
N GLN A 338 23.31 -9.45 -2.48
CA GLN A 338 24.16 -8.56 -3.26
C GLN A 338 23.52 -7.20 -3.56
N TYR A 339 22.22 -7.03 -3.29
CA TYR A 339 21.54 -5.76 -3.52
C TYR A 339 22.19 -4.66 -2.69
N VAL A 340 22.88 -3.73 -3.35
CA VAL A 340 23.44 -2.54 -2.72
C VAL A 340 22.34 -1.48 -2.75
N ASP A 341 22.00 -0.94 -1.58
CA ASP A 341 21.13 0.24 -1.52
C ASP A 341 21.79 1.32 -2.38
N ALA A 342 21.18 1.68 -3.50
CA ALA A 342 21.51 2.93 -4.15
C ALA A 342 21.15 4.01 -3.12
N GLU A 343 22.15 4.60 -2.45
CA GLU A 343 21.94 5.76 -1.59
C GLU A 343 21.16 6.79 -2.41
N HIS A 344 19.95 7.10 -1.96
CA HIS A 344 19.16 8.22 -2.48
C HIS A 344 19.24 9.34 -1.47
#